data_AF-A0A0B6VXA4-F1
#
_entry.id   AF-A0A0B6VXA4-F1
#
_cell.length_a   1.000
_cell.length_b   1.000
_cell.length_c   1.000
_cell.angle_alpha   90.00
_cell.angle_beta   90.00
_cell.angle_gamma   90.00
#
_symmetry.space_group_name_H-M   'P 1'
#
loop_
_entity.id
_entity.type
_entity.pdbx_description
1 polymer ?
#
loop_
_entity_poly.entity_id
_entity_poly.type
_entity_poly.pdbx_seq_one_letter_code
_entity_poly.pdbx_strand_id
1 'polypeptide(L)'
;RGIHQPAPRFDELSPSVELLETGIKVIDLVCPFAKGGKVGLFGGAGVGKTVNMMELINNIAKQHSGLSVFAGVGERTREGNDFYHEMEESNVLDKVAMVFGQMNEPPGNRLRVALTGLTMAEKFRDEGRDILFFVDNIYRYTLAGTEVSALLGRMPSAVGYQPTLAEEMGKLQERITSTKTGSITSIQAVYVPADDLTDPSPATTFQHLDSTVVLSRDIAALGIYPAVDPLDSSSRQLDPQVVGEEHYAVARGVQQTLQRYKELRDIIAILGMDELSPEDKQAVARARKIQRFLSQPFHVAEVFTGSPGKYVPLAETIRGFKMIVNGECDALP
;
A
#
# COMPACT_ATOMS: atom_id res chain seq x y z
N ARG A 1 -27.48 -9.15 -2.29
CA ARG A 1 -27.21 -8.10 -1.27
C ARG A 1 -27.24 -6.75 -1.99
N GLY A 2 -27.86 -5.72 -1.42
CA GLY A 2 -27.84 -4.38 -2.02
C GLY A 2 -26.49 -3.70 -1.80
N ILE A 3 -26.06 -2.81 -2.70
CA ILE A 3 -24.74 -2.14 -2.60
C ILE A 3 -24.67 -1.07 -1.50
N HIS A 4 -25.82 -0.59 -1.06
CA HIS A 4 -25.97 0.34 0.04
C HIS A 4 -26.30 -0.46 1.30
N GLN A 5 -25.30 -0.60 2.17
CA GLN A 5 -25.42 -1.22 3.49
C GLN A 5 -24.86 -0.26 4.54
N PRO A 6 -25.37 -0.30 5.78
CA PRO A 6 -24.74 0.41 6.88
C PRO A 6 -23.37 -0.22 7.21
N ALA A 7 -22.50 0.56 7.85
CA ALA A 7 -21.28 0.02 8.44
C ALA A 7 -21.61 -0.97 9.59
N PRO A 8 -20.73 -1.94 9.87
CA PRO A 8 -20.88 -2.81 11.04
C PRO A 8 -21.03 -2.00 12.32
N ARG A 9 -21.81 -2.52 13.26
CA ARG A 9 -22.00 -1.87 14.55
C ARG A 9 -20.76 -2.01 15.41
N PHE A 10 -20.60 -1.11 16.38
CA PHE A 10 -19.46 -1.11 17.30
C PHE A 10 -19.28 -2.45 18.03
N ASP A 11 -20.37 -3.13 18.41
CA ASP A 11 -20.35 -4.43 19.08
C ASP A 11 -19.99 -5.60 18.18
N GLU A 12 -19.89 -5.40 16.86
CA GLU A 12 -19.50 -6.41 15.87
C GLU A 12 -18.03 -6.30 15.48
N LEU A 13 -17.36 -5.19 15.81
CA LEU A 13 -15.96 -4.94 15.47
C LEU A 13 -15.02 -5.87 16.24
N SER A 14 -13.97 -6.33 15.56
CA SER A 14 -12.86 -7.06 16.20
C SER A 14 -11.74 -6.09 16.57
N PRO A 15 -11.24 -6.10 17.81
CA PRO A 15 -10.09 -5.30 18.23
C PRO A 15 -8.74 -5.93 17.82
N SER A 16 -8.74 -7.06 17.10
CA SER A 16 -7.51 -7.84 16.84
C SER A 16 -6.44 -7.03 16.10
N VAL A 17 -5.25 -6.97 16.68
CA VAL A 17 -4.06 -6.28 16.15
C VAL A 17 -3.11 -7.28 15.46
N GLU A 18 -3.68 -8.33 14.84
CA GLU A 18 -2.86 -9.34 14.18
C GLU A 18 -2.17 -8.74 12.96
N LEU A 19 -0.88 -9.00 12.82
CA LEU A 19 -0.11 -8.58 11.65
C LEU A 19 -0.40 -9.50 10.46
N LEU A 20 -0.51 -8.89 9.28
CA LEU A 20 -0.62 -9.59 8.01
C LEU A 20 0.76 -9.63 7.35
N GLU A 21 1.40 -10.79 7.36
CA GLU A 21 2.69 -11.00 6.69
C GLU A 21 2.52 -11.02 5.17
N THR A 22 3.15 -10.06 4.49
CA THR A 22 3.04 -9.87 3.04
C THR A 22 4.12 -10.62 2.26
N GLY A 23 5.22 -10.97 2.91
CA GLY A 23 6.42 -11.54 2.32
C GLY A 23 7.28 -10.54 1.58
N ILE A 24 6.98 -9.23 1.69
CA ILE A 24 7.72 -8.13 1.05
C ILE A 24 8.52 -7.41 2.13
N LYS A 25 9.86 -7.52 2.05
CA LYS A 25 10.79 -7.05 3.10
C LYS A 25 10.52 -5.64 3.61
N VAL A 26 10.39 -4.67 2.71
CA VAL A 26 10.20 -3.26 3.09
C VAL A 26 8.86 -3.01 3.76
N ILE A 27 7.80 -3.69 3.31
CA ILE A 27 6.46 -3.56 3.88
C ILE A 27 6.44 -4.21 5.27
N ASP A 28 6.86 -5.47 5.36
CA ASP A 28 6.82 -6.21 6.62
C ASP A 28 7.73 -5.60 7.69
N LEU A 29 8.88 -5.01 7.30
CA LEU A 29 9.78 -4.35 8.25
C LEU A 29 9.28 -2.97 8.69
N VAL A 30 8.98 -2.07 7.74
CA VAL A 30 8.85 -0.62 8.00
C VAL A 30 7.39 -0.18 8.14
N CYS A 31 6.49 -0.77 7.36
CA CYS A 31 5.08 -0.40 7.36
C CYS A 31 4.18 -1.65 7.43
N PRO A 32 4.31 -2.48 8.50
CA PRO A 32 3.59 -3.73 8.60
C PRO A 32 2.08 -3.53 8.56
N PHE A 33 1.38 -4.46 7.92
CA PHE A 33 -0.07 -4.39 7.75
C PHE A 33 -0.77 -5.04 8.92
N ALA A 34 -1.89 -4.46 9.33
CA ALA A 34 -2.84 -5.11 10.23
C ALA A 34 -3.85 -5.92 9.42
N LYS A 35 -4.24 -7.08 9.95
CA LYS A 35 -5.36 -7.87 9.44
C LYS A 35 -6.67 -7.09 9.62
N GLY A 36 -7.35 -6.82 8.50
CA GLY A 36 -8.50 -5.93 8.44
C GLY A 36 -8.19 -4.44 8.46
N GLY A 37 -6.92 -4.08 8.38
CA GLY A 37 -6.48 -2.70 8.30
C GLY A 37 -6.72 -2.09 6.92
N LYS A 38 -6.60 -0.76 6.86
CA LYS A 38 -6.69 0.01 5.62
C LYS A 38 -5.32 0.54 5.25
N VAL A 39 -4.83 0.15 4.09
CA VAL A 39 -3.52 0.55 3.57
C VAL A 39 -3.70 1.51 2.41
N GLY A 40 -3.04 2.67 2.48
CA GLY A 40 -2.93 3.57 1.33
C GLY A 40 -1.64 3.32 0.57
N LEU A 41 -1.75 3.03 -0.72
CA LEU A 41 -0.63 2.92 -1.65
C LEU A 41 -0.51 4.22 -2.45
N PHE A 42 0.47 5.04 -2.09
CA PHE A 42 0.73 6.34 -2.68
C PHE A 42 1.80 6.21 -3.75
N GLY A 43 1.69 6.99 -4.82
CA GLY A 43 2.75 7.04 -5.83
C GLY A 43 2.30 7.64 -7.15
N GLY A 44 3.27 8.17 -7.89
CA GLY A 44 3.06 8.69 -9.24
C GLY A 44 2.74 7.61 -10.27
N ALA A 45 2.63 8.00 -11.54
CA ALA A 45 2.57 7.03 -12.64
C ALA A 45 3.95 6.36 -12.82
N GLY A 46 3.96 5.06 -13.11
CA GLY A 46 5.18 4.32 -13.47
C GLY A 46 6.07 3.84 -12.31
N VAL A 47 5.69 4.09 -11.05
CA VAL A 47 6.47 3.62 -9.86
C VAL A 47 6.17 2.18 -9.44
N GLY A 48 5.35 1.45 -10.21
CA GLY A 48 5.03 0.03 -9.95
C GLY A 48 3.87 -0.23 -8.98
N LYS A 49 2.87 0.67 -8.90
CA LYS A 49 1.67 0.47 -8.06
C LYS A 49 0.95 -0.84 -8.35
N THR A 50 0.62 -1.06 -9.62
CA THR A 50 -0.06 -2.27 -10.10
C THR A 50 0.76 -3.51 -9.76
N VAL A 51 2.05 -3.51 -10.08
CA VAL A 51 2.97 -4.62 -9.79
C VAL A 51 3.03 -4.97 -8.29
N ASN A 52 3.03 -3.96 -7.41
CA ASN A 52 2.94 -4.19 -5.95
C ASN A 52 1.60 -4.82 -5.55
N MET A 53 0.48 -4.32 -6.10
CA MET A 53 -0.84 -4.90 -5.83
C MET A 53 -0.91 -6.36 -6.29
N MET A 54 -0.38 -6.67 -7.48
CA MET A 54 -0.37 -8.03 -8.01
C MET A 54 0.48 -8.98 -7.15
N GLU A 55 1.66 -8.55 -6.71
CA GLU A 55 2.49 -9.37 -5.84
C GLU A 55 1.80 -9.63 -4.49
N LEU A 56 1.13 -8.62 -3.91
CA LEU A 56 0.34 -8.80 -2.69
C LEU A 56 -0.79 -9.81 -2.88
N ILE A 57 -1.53 -9.74 -3.99
CA ILE A 57 -2.55 -10.74 -4.36
C ILE A 57 -1.91 -12.12 -4.42
N ASN A 58 -0.84 -12.28 -5.20
CA ASN A 58 -0.16 -13.56 -5.39
C ASN A 58 0.35 -14.17 -4.07
N ASN A 59 1.02 -13.36 -3.23
CA ASN A 59 1.61 -13.83 -1.98
C ASN A 59 0.53 -14.29 -0.99
N ILE A 60 -0.54 -13.52 -0.86
CA ILE A 60 -1.60 -13.82 0.12
C ILE A 60 -2.50 -14.95 -0.40
N ALA A 61 -2.78 -14.99 -1.70
CA ALA A 61 -3.52 -16.08 -2.33
C ALA A 61 -2.80 -17.44 -2.24
N LYS A 62 -1.45 -17.44 -2.19
CA LYS A 62 -0.63 -18.65 -2.04
C LYS A 62 -0.42 -19.05 -0.57
N GLN A 63 -0.18 -18.10 0.33
CA GLN A 63 0.17 -18.38 1.73
C GLN A 63 -1.04 -18.46 2.67
N HIS A 64 -2.07 -17.64 2.44
CA HIS A 64 -3.19 -17.48 3.39
C HIS A 64 -4.51 -18.05 2.87
N SER A 65 -4.53 -18.70 1.71
CA SER A 65 -5.76 -19.20 1.04
C SER A 65 -6.88 -18.15 0.95
N GLY A 66 -6.50 -16.86 0.91
CA GLY A 66 -7.42 -15.73 0.90
C GLY A 66 -8.01 -15.48 -0.49
N LEU A 67 -9.26 -15.01 -0.52
CA LEU A 67 -9.88 -14.48 -1.74
C LEU A 67 -9.61 -12.98 -1.83
N SER A 68 -9.50 -12.48 -3.05
CA SER A 68 -9.30 -11.06 -3.31
C SER A 68 -10.48 -10.48 -4.10
N VAL A 69 -10.79 -9.22 -3.86
CA VAL A 69 -11.74 -8.45 -4.66
C VAL A 69 -11.04 -7.19 -5.13
N PHE A 70 -11.03 -6.96 -6.44
CA PHE A 70 -10.47 -5.77 -7.06
C PHE A 70 -11.60 -4.86 -7.56
N ALA A 71 -11.58 -3.60 -7.14
CA ALA A 71 -12.47 -2.55 -7.63
C ALA A 71 -11.67 -1.51 -8.42
N GLY A 72 -11.78 -1.57 -9.74
CA GLY A 72 -11.25 -0.60 -10.69
C GLY A 72 -12.17 0.62 -10.81
N VAL A 73 -11.94 1.63 -9.97
CA VAL A 73 -12.70 2.87 -9.90
C VAL A 73 -12.09 3.93 -10.82
N GLY A 74 -12.73 4.19 -11.95
CA GLY A 74 -12.31 5.23 -12.89
C GLY A 74 -10.93 4.98 -13.49
N GLU A 75 -10.59 3.72 -13.72
CA GLU A 75 -9.33 3.30 -14.37
C GLU A 75 -9.44 3.32 -15.90
N ARG A 76 -8.29 3.40 -16.57
CA ARG A 76 -8.25 3.31 -18.04
C ARG A 76 -8.60 1.90 -18.49
N THR A 77 -9.38 1.78 -19.56
CA THR A 77 -9.73 0.49 -20.16
C THR A 77 -8.51 -0.35 -20.51
N ARG A 78 -7.45 0.28 -21.03
CA ARG A 78 -6.19 -0.38 -21.31
C ARG A 78 -5.55 -0.96 -20.05
N GLU A 79 -5.45 -0.18 -18.97
CA GLU A 79 -4.83 -0.62 -17.71
C GLU A 79 -5.63 -1.77 -17.07
N GLY A 80 -6.96 -1.73 -17.14
CA GLY A 80 -7.81 -2.84 -16.70
C GLY A 80 -7.66 -4.11 -17.54
N ASN A 81 -7.47 -3.97 -18.86
CA ASN A 81 -7.21 -5.10 -19.76
C ASN A 81 -5.85 -5.74 -19.50
N ASP A 82 -4.81 -4.92 -19.37
CA ASP A 82 -3.45 -5.37 -19.06
C ASP A 82 -3.45 -6.10 -17.71
N PHE A 83 -4.09 -5.53 -16.69
CA PHE A 83 -4.23 -6.17 -15.37
C PHE A 83 -4.97 -7.51 -15.42
N TYR A 84 -6.02 -7.65 -16.24
CA TYR A 84 -6.75 -8.91 -16.39
C TYR A 84 -5.85 -10.02 -16.97
N HIS A 85 -5.09 -9.70 -18.02
CA HIS A 85 -4.18 -10.68 -18.64
C HIS A 85 -2.96 -10.98 -17.76
N GLU A 86 -2.41 -10.00 -17.03
CA GLU A 86 -1.34 -10.25 -16.06
C GLU A 86 -1.80 -11.22 -14.94
N MET A 87 -3.07 -11.11 -14.51
CA MET A 87 -3.68 -12.04 -13.55
C MET A 87 -3.92 -13.44 -14.13
N GLU A 88 -4.24 -13.51 -15.43
CA GLU A 88 -4.37 -14.75 -16.18
C GLU A 88 -3.02 -15.48 -16.25
N GLU A 89 -1.99 -14.78 -16.70
CA GLU A 89 -0.62 -15.29 -16.81
C GLU A 89 -0.05 -15.72 -15.45
N SER A 90 -0.40 -14.98 -14.39
CA SER A 90 0.00 -15.30 -13.02
C SER A 90 -0.79 -16.46 -12.38
N ASN A 91 -1.80 -17.01 -13.07
CA ASN A 91 -2.68 -18.09 -12.59
C ASN A 91 -3.38 -17.76 -11.26
N VAL A 92 -3.91 -16.54 -11.13
CA VAL A 92 -4.63 -16.09 -9.91
C VAL A 92 -6.06 -15.63 -10.18
N LEU A 93 -6.53 -15.68 -11.43
CA LEU A 93 -7.90 -15.29 -11.82
C LEU A 93 -9.00 -16.06 -11.06
N ASP A 94 -8.74 -17.30 -10.66
CA ASP A 94 -9.68 -18.13 -9.90
C ASP A 94 -9.87 -17.65 -8.45
N LYS A 95 -8.98 -16.78 -7.96
CA LYS A 95 -8.96 -16.27 -6.58
C LYS A 95 -9.32 -14.78 -6.46
N VAL A 96 -9.53 -14.10 -7.58
CA VAL A 96 -9.85 -12.66 -7.61
C VAL A 96 -11.19 -12.40 -8.29
N ALA A 97 -12.08 -11.70 -7.60
CA ALA A 97 -13.26 -11.10 -8.23
C ALA A 97 -12.90 -9.69 -8.69
N MET A 98 -13.12 -9.36 -9.98
CA MET A 98 -12.83 -8.04 -10.52
C MET A 98 -14.11 -7.28 -10.84
N VAL A 99 -14.19 -6.03 -10.39
CA VAL A 99 -15.29 -5.11 -10.66
C VAL A 99 -14.72 -3.84 -11.26
N PHE A 100 -15.11 -3.51 -12.49
CA PHE A 100 -14.61 -2.34 -13.21
C PHE A 100 -15.71 -1.31 -13.40
N GLY A 101 -15.34 -0.04 -13.21
CA GLY A 101 -16.14 1.14 -13.54
C GLY A 101 -15.22 2.12 -14.21
N GLN A 102 -15.09 2.02 -15.53
CA GLN A 102 -13.99 2.63 -16.27
C GLN A 102 -14.15 4.15 -16.45
N MET A 103 -13.07 4.84 -16.87
CA MET A 103 -13.10 6.30 -17.09
C MET A 103 -14.15 6.78 -18.10
N ASN A 104 -14.49 5.95 -19.09
CA ASN A 104 -15.50 6.25 -20.11
C ASN A 104 -16.93 6.11 -19.58
N GLU A 105 -17.13 5.61 -18.36
CA GLU A 105 -18.45 5.50 -17.76
C GLU A 105 -18.93 6.80 -17.10
N PRO A 106 -20.26 7.01 -17.04
CA PRO A 106 -20.84 8.15 -16.33
C PRO A 106 -20.37 8.22 -14.87
N PRO A 107 -20.28 9.43 -14.28
CA PRO A 107 -19.79 9.60 -12.91
C PRO A 107 -20.64 8.86 -11.87
N GLY A 108 -21.94 8.65 -12.13
CA GLY A 108 -22.79 7.84 -11.27
C GLY A 108 -22.30 6.38 -11.12
N ASN A 109 -21.82 5.76 -12.20
CA ASN A 109 -21.29 4.39 -12.15
C ASN A 109 -19.96 4.35 -11.40
N ARG A 110 -19.05 5.27 -11.73
CA ARG A 110 -17.75 5.40 -11.06
C ARG A 110 -17.89 5.63 -9.56
N LEU A 111 -18.88 6.42 -9.14
CA LEU A 111 -19.18 6.66 -7.73
C LEU A 111 -19.79 5.44 -7.00
N ARG A 112 -20.26 4.43 -7.73
CA ARG A 112 -20.91 3.24 -7.13
C ARG A 112 -20.08 1.96 -7.25
N VAL A 113 -19.15 1.88 -8.19
CA VAL A 113 -18.37 0.66 -8.44
C VAL A 113 -17.55 0.21 -7.21
N ALA A 114 -17.00 1.14 -6.44
CA ALA A 114 -16.31 0.82 -5.19
C ALA A 114 -17.24 0.10 -4.18
N LEU A 115 -18.49 0.53 -4.08
CA LEU A 115 -19.49 -0.09 -3.21
C LEU A 115 -19.88 -1.48 -3.72
N THR A 116 -19.91 -1.69 -5.05
CA THR A 116 -20.17 -3.00 -5.64
C THR A 116 -19.07 -4.00 -5.26
N GLY A 117 -17.79 -3.62 -5.45
CA GLY A 117 -16.65 -4.43 -5.02
C GLY A 117 -16.67 -4.71 -3.51
N LEU A 118 -16.93 -3.68 -2.71
CA LEU A 118 -17.04 -3.83 -1.26
C LEU A 118 -18.17 -4.79 -0.85
N THR A 119 -19.31 -4.75 -1.54
CA THR A 119 -20.44 -5.64 -1.24
C THR A 119 -20.10 -7.11 -1.52
N MET A 120 -19.26 -7.38 -2.52
CA MET A 120 -18.71 -8.72 -2.76
C MET A 120 -17.73 -9.12 -1.66
N ALA A 121 -16.82 -8.24 -1.27
CA ALA A 121 -15.87 -8.48 -0.19
C ALA A 121 -16.58 -8.74 1.15
N GLU A 122 -17.59 -7.94 1.49
CA GLU A 122 -18.43 -8.12 2.69
C GLU A 122 -19.16 -9.45 2.70
N LYS A 123 -19.62 -9.95 1.54
CA LYS A 123 -20.25 -11.27 1.48
C LYS A 123 -19.27 -12.35 1.95
N PHE A 124 -18.04 -12.34 1.44
CA PHE A 124 -17.04 -13.34 1.85
C PHE A 124 -16.54 -13.14 3.29
N ARG A 125 -16.41 -11.89 3.74
CA ARG A 125 -16.11 -11.57 5.15
C ARG A 125 -17.15 -12.17 6.08
N ASP A 126 -18.43 -11.96 5.76
CA ASP A 126 -19.55 -12.41 6.60
C ASP A 126 -19.74 -13.95 6.53
N GLU A 127 -19.13 -14.62 5.54
CA GLU A 127 -18.97 -16.08 5.48
C GLU A 127 -17.78 -16.60 6.33
N GLY A 128 -17.05 -15.70 7.00
CA GLY A 128 -15.94 -16.04 7.89
C GLY A 128 -14.57 -16.10 7.22
N ARG A 129 -14.40 -15.43 6.08
CA ARG A 129 -13.14 -15.40 5.34
C ARG A 129 -12.37 -14.11 5.59
N ASP A 130 -11.05 -14.19 5.43
CA ASP A 130 -10.17 -13.04 5.36
C ASP A 130 -10.00 -12.63 3.90
N ILE A 131 -10.36 -11.38 3.60
CA ILE A 131 -10.48 -10.88 2.24
C ILE A 131 -9.54 -9.71 2.03
N LEU A 132 -8.83 -9.74 0.90
CA LEU A 132 -8.16 -8.55 0.41
C LEU A 132 -9.08 -7.76 -0.50
N PHE A 133 -9.23 -6.48 -0.21
CA PHE A 133 -10.01 -5.58 -1.03
C PHE A 133 -9.12 -4.50 -1.64
N PHE A 134 -8.95 -4.55 -2.96
CA PHE A 134 -8.16 -3.57 -3.70
C PHE A 134 -9.07 -2.51 -4.28
N VAL A 135 -8.71 -1.24 -4.06
CA VAL A 135 -9.42 -0.10 -4.66
C VAL A 135 -8.42 0.73 -5.46
N ASP A 136 -8.50 0.65 -6.77
CA ASP A 136 -7.70 1.48 -7.68
C ASP A 136 -8.65 2.27 -8.59
N ASN A 137 -8.87 3.58 -8.42
CA ASN A 137 -8.23 4.48 -7.47
C ASN A 137 -9.25 5.15 -6.54
N ILE A 138 -8.97 5.23 -5.23
CA ILE A 138 -9.91 5.85 -4.28
C ILE A 138 -10.10 7.35 -4.54
N TYR A 139 -9.10 8.03 -5.11
CA TYR A 139 -9.24 9.42 -5.54
C TYR A 139 -10.31 9.58 -6.64
N ARG A 140 -10.44 8.60 -7.53
CA ARG A 140 -11.45 8.62 -8.61
C ARG A 140 -12.87 8.45 -8.09
N TYR A 141 -13.04 7.77 -6.95
CA TYR A 141 -14.31 7.74 -6.22
C TYR A 141 -14.70 9.16 -5.77
N THR A 142 -13.77 9.88 -5.15
CA THR A 142 -13.99 11.27 -4.75
C THR A 142 -14.30 12.18 -5.94
N LEU A 143 -13.53 12.08 -7.02
CA LEU A 143 -13.72 12.90 -8.22
C LEU A 143 -15.10 12.68 -8.86
N ALA A 144 -15.53 11.42 -8.95
CA ALA A 144 -16.87 11.08 -9.42
C ALA A 144 -17.96 11.68 -8.51
N GLY A 145 -17.71 11.75 -7.19
CA GLY A 145 -18.60 12.39 -6.21
C GLY A 145 -18.73 13.89 -6.46
N THR A 146 -17.62 14.58 -6.73
CA THR A 146 -17.62 15.99 -7.13
C THR A 146 -18.46 16.23 -8.38
N GLU A 147 -18.28 15.41 -9.42
CA GLU A 147 -19.03 15.51 -10.68
C GLU A 147 -20.55 15.31 -10.46
N VAL A 148 -20.94 14.28 -9.71
CA VAL A 148 -22.36 14.04 -9.38
C VAL A 148 -22.92 15.17 -8.53
N SER A 149 -22.17 15.68 -7.55
CA SER A 149 -22.60 16.78 -6.68
C SER A 149 -22.87 18.05 -7.47
N ALA A 150 -22.02 18.37 -8.45
CA ALA A 150 -22.21 19.50 -9.34
C ALA A 150 -23.48 19.35 -10.19
N LEU A 151 -23.74 18.16 -10.75
CA LEU A 151 -24.96 17.87 -11.51
C LEU A 151 -26.23 17.97 -10.67
N LEU A 152 -26.14 17.68 -9.37
CA LEU A 152 -27.25 17.84 -8.41
C LEU A 152 -27.48 19.29 -7.95
N GLY A 153 -26.68 20.25 -8.45
CA GLY A 153 -26.81 21.66 -8.10
C GLY A 153 -26.39 21.99 -6.66
N ARG A 154 -25.58 21.14 -6.01
CA ARG A 154 -25.04 21.43 -4.67
C ARG A 154 -23.93 22.47 -4.78
N MET A 155 -23.89 23.41 -3.83
CA MET A 155 -22.77 24.36 -3.78
C MET A 155 -21.45 23.62 -3.48
N PRO A 156 -20.37 23.91 -4.21
CA PRO A 156 -19.06 23.31 -3.97
C PRO A 156 -18.47 23.81 -2.65
N SER A 157 -17.62 22.97 -2.05
CA SER A 157 -16.84 23.29 -0.85
C SER A 157 -15.40 23.67 -1.22
N ALA A 158 -14.47 23.55 -0.27
CA ALA A 158 -13.05 23.82 -0.47
C ALA A 158 -12.50 23.13 -1.73
N VAL A 159 -11.73 23.89 -2.53
CA VAL A 159 -11.06 23.41 -3.75
C VAL A 159 -12.02 22.80 -4.80
N GLY A 160 -13.33 23.02 -4.66
CA GLY A 160 -14.34 22.55 -5.61
C GLY A 160 -14.94 21.18 -5.31
N TYR A 161 -14.55 20.52 -4.20
CA TYR A 161 -15.11 19.22 -3.82
C TYR A 161 -16.57 19.30 -3.36
N GLN A 162 -17.25 18.15 -3.33
CA GLN A 162 -18.61 18.07 -2.80
C GLN A 162 -18.66 18.40 -1.30
N PRO A 163 -19.71 19.08 -0.80
CA PRO A 163 -19.85 19.39 0.63
C PRO A 163 -20.06 18.14 1.50
N THR A 164 -20.32 16.99 0.88
CA THR A 164 -20.56 15.69 1.53
C THR A 164 -19.34 14.76 1.48
N LEU A 165 -18.16 15.28 1.11
CA LEU A 165 -16.95 14.48 0.88
C LEU A 165 -16.62 13.55 2.05
N ALA A 166 -16.56 14.11 3.27
CA ALA A 166 -16.24 13.33 4.47
C ALA A 166 -17.30 12.26 4.78
N GLU A 167 -18.57 12.58 4.57
CA GLU A 167 -19.68 11.64 4.80
C GLU A 167 -19.66 10.48 3.79
N GLU A 168 -19.48 10.79 2.49
CA GLU A 168 -19.43 9.79 1.43
C GLU A 168 -18.18 8.90 1.53
N MET A 169 -17.04 9.47 1.94
CA MET A 169 -15.83 8.70 2.23
C MET A 169 -16.05 7.81 3.45
N GLY A 170 -16.57 8.34 4.55
CA GLY A 170 -16.85 7.57 5.77
C GLY A 170 -17.82 6.40 5.52
N LYS A 171 -18.88 6.59 4.74
CA LYS A 171 -19.82 5.51 4.38
C LYS A 171 -19.15 4.35 3.65
N LEU A 172 -18.11 4.61 2.86
CA LEU A 172 -17.34 3.56 2.18
C LEU A 172 -16.30 2.96 3.13
N GLN A 173 -15.50 3.81 3.78
CA GLN A 173 -14.35 3.38 4.59
C GLN A 173 -14.77 2.63 5.86
N GLU A 174 -15.85 3.03 6.55
CA GLU A 174 -16.25 2.37 7.80
C GLU A 174 -16.83 0.96 7.61
N ARG A 175 -17.24 0.63 6.38
CA ARG A 175 -17.65 -0.74 6.01
C ARG A 175 -16.46 -1.67 5.78
N ILE A 176 -15.30 -1.12 5.42
CA ILE A 176 -14.05 -1.83 5.27
C ILE A 176 -13.45 -2.00 6.66
N THR A 177 -13.72 -3.12 7.32
CA THR A 177 -13.23 -3.37 8.67
C THR A 177 -13.28 -4.86 9.00
N SER A 178 -12.56 -5.24 10.06
CA SER A 178 -12.66 -6.54 10.70
C SER A 178 -13.89 -6.63 11.60
N THR A 179 -14.63 -7.71 11.41
CA THR A 179 -15.72 -8.11 12.30
C THR A 179 -15.30 -9.32 13.13
N LYS A 180 -16.13 -9.71 14.10
CA LYS A 180 -15.96 -10.97 14.84
C LYS A 180 -16.02 -12.23 13.96
N THR A 181 -16.56 -12.13 12.75
CA THR A 181 -16.75 -13.27 11.83
C THR A 181 -15.57 -13.43 10.87
N GLY A 182 -15.12 -12.33 10.27
CA GLY A 182 -14.03 -12.32 9.29
C GLY A 182 -13.47 -10.91 9.09
N SER A 183 -12.44 -10.78 8.25
CA SER A 183 -11.73 -9.51 8.02
C SER A 183 -11.72 -9.05 6.56
N ILE A 184 -11.69 -7.74 6.36
CA ILE A 184 -11.40 -7.13 5.06
C ILE A 184 -10.17 -6.24 5.22
N THR A 185 -9.02 -6.71 4.76
CA THR A 185 -7.83 -5.85 4.65
C THR A 185 -7.90 -5.13 3.32
N SER A 186 -7.90 -3.80 3.33
CA SER A 186 -7.95 -3.03 2.07
C SER A 186 -6.61 -2.44 1.69
N ILE A 187 -6.33 -2.48 0.38
CA ILE A 187 -5.19 -1.80 -0.23
C ILE A 187 -5.75 -0.83 -1.27
N GLN A 188 -5.58 0.46 -1.01
CA GLN A 188 -6.24 1.52 -1.75
C GLN A 188 -5.16 2.35 -2.43
N ALA A 189 -5.15 2.37 -3.75
CA ALA A 189 -4.28 3.28 -4.48
C ALA A 189 -4.81 4.70 -4.30
N VAL A 190 -3.96 5.60 -3.79
CA VAL A 190 -4.30 7.00 -3.56
C VAL A 190 -3.49 7.86 -4.51
N TYR A 191 -4.18 8.52 -5.43
CA TYR A 191 -3.56 9.57 -6.24
C TYR A 191 -3.56 10.89 -5.47
N VAL A 192 -2.39 11.50 -5.32
CA VAL A 192 -2.22 12.83 -4.72
C VAL A 192 -2.18 13.86 -5.86
N PRO A 193 -3.19 14.73 -6.00
CA PRO A 193 -3.20 15.74 -7.04
C PRO A 193 -2.07 16.74 -6.82
N ALA A 194 -1.27 16.99 -7.87
CA ALA A 194 -0.13 17.93 -7.84
C ALA A 194 0.88 17.70 -6.70
N ASP A 195 0.98 16.46 -6.19
CA ASP A 195 1.81 16.09 -5.03
C ASP A 195 1.48 16.90 -3.75
N ASP A 196 0.27 17.47 -3.65
CA ASP A 196 -0.22 18.22 -2.49
C ASP A 196 -1.02 17.32 -1.51
N LEU A 197 -0.37 16.95 -0.40
CA LEU A 197 -0.99 16.16 0.67
C LEU A 197 -2.05 16.93 1.47
N THR A 198 -2.13 18.26 1.32
CA THR A 198 -3.10 19.10 2.01
C THR A 198 -4.43 19.23 1.27
N ASP A 199 -4.52 18.70 0.06
CA ASP A 199 -5.77 18.63 -0.69
C ASP A 199 -6.85 17.87 0.14
N PRO A 200 -8.11 18.35 0.17
CA PRO A 200 -9.17 17.73 0.96
C PRO A 200 -9.39 16.23 0.69
N SER A 201 -9.17 15.75 -0.52
CA SER A 201 -9.40 14.35 -0.91
C SER A 201 -8.41 13.38 -0.23
N PRO A 202 -7.08 13.51 -0.40
CA PRO A 202 -6.13 12.70 0.35
C PRO A 202 -6.22 12.97 1.86
N ALA A 203 -6.39 14.23 2.30
CA ALA A 203 -6.49 14.57 3.73
C ALA A 203 -7.64 13.82 4.43
N THR A 204 -8.82 13.73 3.80
CA THR A 204 -9.96 12.97 4.32
C THR A 204 -9.68 11.46 4.29
N THR A 205 -9.05 10.97 3.22
CA THR A 205 -8.71 9.54 3.09
C THR A 205 -7.71 9.10 4.16
N PHE A 206 -6.69 9.92 4.46
CA PHE A 206 -5.66 9.63 5.46
C PHE A 206 -6.21 9.33 6.85
N GLN A 207 -7.31 9.98 7.24
CA GLN A 207 -7.92 9.77 8.56
C GLN A 207 -8.39 8.32 8.75
N HIS A 208 -8.73 7.64 7.66
CA HIS A 208 -9.19 6.25 7.69
C HIS A 208 -8.08 5.22 7.52
N LEU A 209 -6.86 5.61 7.11
CA LEU A 209 -5.78 4.66 6.85
C LEU A 209 -5.02 4.28 8.13
N ASP A 210 -4.65 3.01 8.23
CA ASP A 210 -3.82 2.47 9.31
C ASP A 210 -2.34 2.43 8.95
N SER A 211 -2.06 2.22 7.65
CA SER A 211 -0.70 2.19 7.10
C SER A 211 -0.64 2.96 5.79
N THR A 212 0.48 3.64 5.56
CA THR A 212 0.79 4.36 4.33
C THR A 212 2.04 3.79 3.70
N VAL A 213 1.93 3.35 2.45
CA VAL A 213 3.04 2.87 1.63
C VAL A 213 3.27 3.90 0.54
N VAL A 214 4.38 4.61 0.60
CA VAL A 214 4.73 5.66 -0.36
C VAL A 214 5.70 5.10 -1.39
N LEU A 215 5.33 5.13 -2.66
CA LEU A 215 6.18 4.73 -3.78
C LEU A 215 6.84 5.97 -4.40
N SER A 216 8.17 6.01 -4.35
CA SER A 216 8.98 7.15 -4.78
C SER A 216 9.56 6.94 -6.19
N ARG A 217 9.48 7.99 -7.02
CA ARG A 217 10.13 8.01 -8.33
C ARG A 217 11.66 8.00 -8.22
N ASP A 218 12.21 8.66 -7.19
CA ASP A 218 13.65 8.74 -6.98
C ASP A 218 14.23 7.36 -6.68
N ILE A 219 13.51 6.54 -5.90
CA ILE A 219 13.90 5.16 -5.60
C ILE A 219 13.79 4.28 -6.85
N ALA A 220 12.70 4.42 -7.62
CA ALA A 220 12.53 3.70 -8.89
C ALA A 220 13.64 4.04 -9.90
N ALA A 221 14.06 5.31 -9.98
CA ALA A 221 15.14 5.75 -10.87
C ALA A 221 16.51 5.12 -10.53
N LEU A 222 16.71 4.68 -9.29
CA LEU A 222 17.90 3.93 -8.85
C LEU A 222 17.83 2.43 -9.22
N GLY A 223 16.75 1.98 -9.86
CA GLY A 223 16.49 0.57 -10.19
C GLY A 223 16.12 -0.28 -8.98
N ILE A 224 15.60 0.33 -7.91
CA ILE A 224 15.22 -0.37 -6.68
C ILE A 224 13.72 -0.65 -6.72
N TYR A 225 13.38 -1.94 -6.77
CA TYR A 225 12.00 -2.42 -6.79
C TYR A 225 11.75 -3.43 -5.65
N PRO A 226 10.65 -3.34 -4.90
CA PRO A 226 9.59 -2.31 -5.02
C PRO A 226 10.09 -0.91 -4.59
N ALA A 227 9.57 0.13 -5.24
CA ALA A 227 10.02 1.51 -5.08
C ALA A 227 9.46 2.19 -3.81
N VAL A 228 9.35 1.46 -2.70
CA VAL A 228 8.80 1.95 -1.43
C VAL A 228 9.83 2.84 -0.75
N ASP A 229 9.40 4.04 -0.33
CA ASP A 229 10.19 4.94 0.50
C ASP A 229 10.09 4.54 1.98
N PRO A 230 11.18 4.06 2.60
CA PRO A 230 11.16 3.58 3.98
C PRO A 230 11.14 4.72 5.03
N LEU A 231 11.34 5.98 4.62
CA LEU A 231 11.27 7.14 5.50
C LEU A 231 9.89 7.79 5.47
N ASP A 232 9.26 7.84 4.29
CA ASP A 232 7.94 8.45 4.10
C ASP A 232 6.78 7.45 4.30
N SER A 233 7.05 6.14 4.26
CA SER A 233 6.06 5.11 4.60
C SER A 233 5.93 4.93 6.11
N SER A 234 4.71 4.69 6.58
CA SER A 234 4.41 4.56 8.01
C SER A 234 3.32 3.52 8.29
N SER A 235 3.27 3.02 9.52
CA SER A 235 2.19 2.15 10.00
C SER A 235 1.94 2.41 11.48
N ARG A 236 0.66 2.42 11.87
CA ARG A 236 0.26 2.41 13.29
C ARG A 236 0.73 1.16 14.02
N GLN A 237 0.99 0.09 13.28
CA GLN A 237 1.41 -1.20 13.84
C GLN A 237 2.90 -1.25 14.18
N LEU A 238 3.70 -0.27 13.72
CA LEU A 238 5.11 -0.18 14.08
C LEU A 238 5.28 0.41 15.50
N ASP A 239 4.79 -0.36 16.48
CA ASP A 239 4.83 -0.09 17.91
C ASP A 239 5.44 -1.31 18.63
N PRO A 240 6.40 -1.14 19.57
CA PRO A 240 7.02 -2.27 20.27
C PRO A 240 6.02 -3.16 21.02
N GLN A 241 4.84 -2.65 21.39
CA GLN A 241 3.78 -3.44 22.03
C GLN A 241 3.03 -4.34 21.03
N VAL A 242 3.12 -4.05 19.73
CA VAL A 242 2.44 -4.79 18.65
C VAL A 242 3.42 -5.71 17.92
N VAL A 243 4.51 -5.15 17.37
CA VAL A 243 5.49 -5.90 16.58
C VAL A 243 6.59 -6.55 17.44
N GLY A 244 6.68 -6.18 18.72
CA GLY A 244 7.76 -6.59 19.61
C GLY A 244 8.99 -5.68 19.53
N GLU A 245 9.78 -5.68 20.60
CA GLU A 245 10.97 -4.84 20.76
C GLU A 245 12.02 -5.08 19.68
N GLU A 246 12.24 -6.34 19.28
CA GLU A 246 13.28 -6.67 18.30
C GLU A 246 12.93 -6.11 16.91
N HIS A 247 11.72 -6.34 16.43
CA HIS A 247 11.27 -5.81 15.14
C HIS A 247 11.33 -4.29 15.15
N TYR A 248 10.78 -3.67 16.20
CA TYR A 248 10.77 -2.21 16.34
C TYR A 248 12.18 -1.61 16.33
N ALA A 249 13.10 -2.16 17.13
CA ALA A 249 14.47 -1.67 17.20
C ALA A 249 15.21 -1.80 15.86
N VAL A 250 15.04 -2.92 15.15
CA VAL A 250 15.66 -3.12 13.83
C VAL A 250 15.09 -2.14 12.80
N ALA A 251 13.77 -1.97 12.75
CA ALA A 251 13.12 -1.03 11.84
C ALA A 251 13.58 0.42 12.10
N ARG A 252 13.66 0.83 13.38
CA ARG A 252 14.18 2.16 13.75
C ARG A 252 15.66 2.34 13.41
N GLY A 253 16.50 1.33 13.63
CA GLY A 253 17.91 1.37 13.24
C GLY A 253 18.10 1.50 11.73
N VAL A 254 17.27 0.82 10.93
CA VAL A 254 17.23 0.98 9.46
C VAL A 254 16.84 2.41 9.08
N GLN A 255 15.76 2.95 9.64
CA GLN A 255 15.31 4.31 9.35
C GLN A 255 16.35 5.36 9.75
N GLN A 256 16.98 5.23 10.92
CA GLN A 256 18.04 6.14 11.37
C GLN A 256 19.25 6.13 10.43
N THR A 257 19.68 4.94 10.00
CA THR A 257 20.82 4.80 9.08
C THR A 257 20.52 5.44 7.72
N LEU A 258 19.30 5.25 7.20
CA LEU A 258 18.86 5.85 5.93
C LEU A 258 18.66 7.37 6.04
N GLN A 259 18.14 7.86 7.17
CA GLN A 259 17.99 9.29 7.45
C GLN A 259 19.36 9.97 7.50
N ARG A 260 20.34 9.38 8.20
CA ARG A 260 21.71 9.88 8.24
C ARG A 260 22.33 9.92 6.84
N TYR A 261 22.10 8.90 6.02
CA TYR A 261 22.56 8.90 4.63
C TYR A 261 21.93 10.03 3.81
N LYS A 262 20.64 10.33 4.00
CA LYS A 262 19.95 11.43 3.31
C LYS A 262 20.59 12.79 3.65
N GLU A 263 20.94 13.02 4.92
CA GLU A 263 21.64 14.23 5.38
C GLU A 263 23.05 14.35 4.78
N LEU A 264 23.79 13.23 4.70
CA LEU A 264 25.15 13.22 4.17
C LEU A 264 25.19 13.31 2.63
N ARG A 265 24.08 13.00 1.94
CA ARG A 265 24.01 12.96 0.47
C ARG A 265 24.38 14.30 -0.17
N ASP A 266 23.89 15.40 0.40
CA ASP A 266 24.14 16.75 -0.12
C ASP A 266 25.61 17.15 0.10
N ILE A 267 26.17 16.77 1.25
CA ILE A 267 27.60 16.97 1.55
C ILE A 267 28.47 16.18 0.57
N ILE A 268 28.14 14.91 0.32
CA ILE A 268 28.84 14.04 -0.65
C ILE A 268 28.80 14.64 -2.05
N ALA A 269 27.68 15.21 -2.46
CA ALA A 269 27.53 15.80 -3.80
C ALA A 269 28.41 17.04 -4.01
N ILE A 270 28.74 17.77 -2.95
CA ILE A 270 29.53 19.01 -2.99
C ILE A 270 31.03 18.74 -2.74
N LEU A 271 31.34 18.03 -1.65
CA LEU A 271 32.71 17.85 -1.15
C LEU A 271 33.33 16.50 -1.56
N GLY A 272 32.51 15.53 -1.96
CA GLY A 272 32.97 14.17 -2.24
C GLY A 272 32.96 13.25 -1.02
N MET A 273 33.04 11.93 -1.27
CA MET A 273 33.04 10.91 -0.20
C MET A 273 34.26 10.98 0.71
N ASP A 274 35.40 11.46 0.21
CA ASP A 274 36.68 11.39 0.93
C ASP A 274 36.76 12.34 2.13
N GLU A 275 35.98 13.43 2.10
CA GLU A 275 35.90 14.45 3.16
C GLU A 275 35.05 14.02 4.37
N LEU A 276 34.34 12.89 4.26
CA LEU A 276 33.55 12.36 5.37
C LEU A 276 34.44 11.74 6.45
N SER A 277 33.97 11.84 7.71
CA SER A 277 34.57 11.11 8.82
C SER A 277 34.52 9.58 8.56
N PRO A 278 35.42 8.77 9.16
CA PRO A 278 35.37 7.32 9.01
C PRO A 278 34.02 6.70 9.43
N GLU A 279 33.39 7.27 10.45
CA GLU A 279 32.07 6.87 10.94
C GLU A 279 30.97 7.17 9.92
N ASP A 280 30.96 8.38 9.33
CA ASP A 280 30.01 8.75 8.29
C ASP A 280 30.21 7.91 7.02
N LYS A 281 31.45 7.61 6.64
CA LYS A 281 31.75 6.69 5.52
C LYS A 281 31.14 5.31 5.77
N GLN A 282 31.25 4.80 7.00
CA GLN A 282 30.65 3.52 7.38
C GLN A 282 29.12 3.57 7.38
N ALA A 283 28.52 4.65 7.89
CA ALA A 283 27.07 4.85 7.85
C ALA A 283 26.55 4.90 6.40
N VAL A 284 27.23 5.59 5.50
CA VAL A 284 26.91 5.64 4.06
C VAL A 284 27.02 4.25 3.42
N ALA A 285 28.08 3.50 3.73
CA ALA A 285 28.27 2.15 3.21
C ALA A 285 27.13 1.21 3.64
N ARG A 286 26.77 1.21 4.92
CA ARG A 286 25.64 0.44 5.44
C ARG A 286 24.30 0.90 4.86
N ALA A 287 24.07 2.20 4.75
CA ALA A 287 22.85 2.75 4.18
C ALA A 287 22.65 2.30 2.72
N ARG A 288 23.71 2.33 1.89
CA ARG A 288 23.64 1.82 0.51
C ARG A 288 23.31 0.33 0.46
N LYS A 289 23.87 -0.48 1.36
CA LYS A 289 23.55 -1.91 1.48
C LYS A 289 22.09 -2.12 1.89
N ILE A 290 21.61 -1.40 2.91
CA ILE A 290 20.20 -1.42 3.32
C ILE A 290 19.30 -1.04 2.15
N GLN A 291 19.60 0.05 1.45
CA GLN A 291 18.80 0.54 0.32
C GLN A 291 18.67 -0.52 -0.79
N ARG A 292 19.77 -1.22 -1.11
CA ARG A 292 19.76 -2.33 -2.07
C ARG A 292 19.07 -3.57 -1.50
N PHE A 293 19.25 -3.87 -0.22
CA PHE A 293 18.65 -5.04 0.43
C PHE A 293 17.14 -4.92 0.62
N LEU A 294 16.58 -3.71 0.61
CA LEU A 294 15.13 -3.47 0.54
C LEU A 294 14.53 -3.92 -0.80
N SER A 295 15.32 -3.99 -1.87
CA SER A 295 14.84 -4.53 -3.15
C SER A 295 14.53 -6.02 -3.07
N GLN A 296 13.54 -6.47 -3.84
CA GLN A 296 13.09 -7.85 -3.83
C GLN A 296 12.53 -8.22 -5.22
N PRO A 297 12.97 -9.35 -5.82
CA PRO A 297 12.36 -9.84 -7.04
C PRO A 297 10.97 -10.39 -6.73
N PHE A 298 9.97 -9.90 -7.44
CA PHE A 298 8.57 -10.33 -7.33
C PHE A 298 8.26 -11.47 -8.28
N HIS A 299 7.35 -12.36 -7.89
CA HIS A 299 6.92 -13.49 -8.73
C HIS A 299 6.20 -12.99 -9.97
N VAL A 300 5.31 -12.01 -9.79
CA VAL A 300 4.55 -11.40 -10.90
C VAL A 300 5.45 -10.62 -11.88
N ALA A 301 6.68 -10.28 -11.46
CA ALA A 301 7.65 -9.55 -12.28
C ALA A 301 8.70 -10.45 -12.93
N GLU A 302 8.63 -11.77 -12.76
CA GLU A 302 9.60 -12.72 -13.31
C GLU A 302 9.66 -12.64 -14.84
N VAL A 303 8.52 -12.42 -15.50
CA VAL A 303 8.43 -12.25 -16.96
C VAL A 303 9.22 -11.03 -17.46
N PHE A 304 9.26 -9.96 -16.67
CA PHE A 304 9.96 -8.71 -17.04
C PHE A 304 11.42 -8.70 -16.62
N THR A 305 11.76 -9.35 -15.50
CA THR A 305 13.08 -9.28 -14.87
C THR A 305 13.96 -10.50 -15.15
N GLY A 306 13.38 -11.62 -15.56
CA GLY A 306 14.06 -12.91 -15.75
C GLY A 306 14.59 -13.53 -14.45
N SER A 307 14.34 -12.91 -13.30
CA SER A 307 14.78 -13.38 -11.99
C SER A 307 13.62 -14.03 -11.25
N PRO A 308 13.80 -15.21 -10.63
CA PRO A 308 12.72 -15.88 -9.93
C PRO A 308 12.26 -15.05 -8.72
N GLY A 309 10.95 -14.94 -8.57
CA GLY A 309 10.33 -14.28 -7.43
C GLY A 309 10.73 -14.92 -6.10
N LYS A 310 10.80 -14.12 -5.03
CA LYS A 310 11.11 -14.61 -3.69
C LYS A 310 10.10 -14.10 -2.69
N TYR A 311 9.50 -15.01 -1.93
CA TYR A 311 8.77 -14.69 -0.71
C TYR A 311 9.76 -14.70 0.46
N VAL A 312 9.84 -13.62 1.25
CA VAL A 312 10.78 -13.51 2.37
C VAL A 312 10.01 -13.50 3.68
N PRO A 313 10.16 -14.52 4.54
CA PRO A 313 9.47 -14.54 5.83
C PRO A 313 9.86 -13.37 6.73
N LEU A 314 8.94 -12.93 7.61
CA LEU A 314 9.19 -11.81 8.52
C LEU A 314 10.42 -12.02 9.40
N ALA A 315 10.58 -13.21 9.99
CA ALA A 315 11.71 -13.54 10.85
C ALA A 315 13.07 -13.41 10.12
N GLU A 316 13.10 -13.83 8.85
CA GLU A 316 14.29 -13.72 7.99
C GLU A 316 14.57 -12.26 7.59
N THR A 317 13.52 -11.48 7.37
CA THR A 317 13.61 -10.03 7.14
C THR A 317 14.27 -9.34 8.33
N ILE A 318 13.74 -9.54 9.55
CA ILE A 318 14.27 -8.94 10.77
C ILE A 318 15.73 -9.35 10.98
N ARG A 319 16.05 -10.65 10.84
CA ARG A 319 17.42 -11.15 10.97
C ARG A 319 18.37 -10.48 9.98
N GLY A 320 18.01 -10.45 8.70
CA GLY A 320 18.85 -9.89 7.65
C GLY A 320 19.16 -8.40 7.86
N PHE A 321 18.15 -7.60 8.21
CA PHE A 321 18.37 -6.18 8.49
C PHE A 321 19.15 -5.95 9.79
N LYS A 322 18.92 -6.77 10.83
CA LYS A 322 19.68 -6.71 12.09
C LYS A 322 21.18 -6.92 11.85
N MET A 323 21.55 -7.91 11.05
CA MET A 323 22.97 -8.18 10.71
C MET A 323 23.62 -7.00 9.98
N ILE A 324 22.90 -6.34 9.06
CA ILE A 324 23.42 -5.17 8.33
C ILE A 324 23.58 -3.97 9.26
N VAL A 325 22.57 -3.69 10.11
CA VAL A 325 22.61 -2.58 11.07
C VAL A 325 23.75 -2.76 12.09
N ASN A 326 23.97 -4.00 12.55
CA ASN A 326 25.03 -4.35 13.49
C ASN A 326 26.44 -4.40 12.86
N GLY A 327 26.55 -4.33 11.53
CA GLY A 327 27.83 -4.35 10.82
C GLY A 327 28.40 -5.73 10.52
N GLU A 328 27.66 -6.80 10.78
CA GLU A 328 28.09 -8.18 10.48
C GLU A 328 28.31 -8.40 8.97
N CYS A 329 27.64 -7.58 8.14
CA CYS A 329 27.72 -7.60 6.69
C CYS A 329 28.67 -6.54 6.10
N ASP A 330 29.50 -5.86 6.92
CA ASP A 330 30.33 -4.74 6.46
C ASP A 330 31.39 -5.14 5.42
N ALA A 331 31.90 -6.38 5.49
CA ALA A 331 32.89 -6.90 4.55
C ALA A 331 32.32 -7.31 3.19
N LEU A 332 31.00 -7.46 3.08
CA LEU A 332 30.34 -7.80 1.81
C LEU A 332 30.31 -6.58 0.87
N PRO A 333 30.32 -6.79 -0.45
CA PRO A 333 30.29 -5.69 -1.41
C PRO A 333 29.00 -4.86 -1.35
#